data_AF-A0A318INW0-F1
#
_entry.id   AF-A0A318INW0-F1
#
_cell.length_a   1.000
_cell.length_b   1.000
_cell.length_c   1.000
_cell.angle_alpha   90.00
_cell.angle_beta   90.00
_cell.angle_gamma   90.00
#
_symmetry.space_group_name_H-M   'P 1'
#
loop_
_entity.id
_entity.type
_entity.pdbx_description
1 polymer ?
#
loop_
_entity_poly.entity_id
_entity_poly.type
_entity_poly.pdbx_seq_one_letter_code
_entity_poly.pdbx_strand_id
1 'polypeptide(L)'
;MVDVAQLDDFLAHAQFHKQKYGDNLLVFISKHYGELKTQHNLEHKEEHEDHEDLPFNHQTCSHFSIAFVMCGADFAVPKTPQVADTTSNFFYQESYRQIENSDIFQPPKTA
;
A
#
# COMPACT_ATOMS: atom_id res chain seq x y z
N MET A 1 -1.24 20.12 12.95
CA MET A 1 -1.40 20.19 14.42
C MET A 1 -2.76 20.76 14.84
N VAL A 2 -3.50 21.46 13.97
CA VAL A 2 -4.82 22.03 14.29
C VAL A 2 -5.86 20.93 14.60
N ASP A 3 -5.89 19.84 13.82
CA ASP A 3 -6.85 18.74 14.04
C ASP A 3 -6.72 18.03 15.39
N VAL A 4 -5.49 17.89 15.88
CA VAL A 4 -5.23 17.25 17.18
C VAL A 4 -5.71 18.15 18.32
N ALA A 5 -5.66 19.47 18.14
CA ALA A 5 -6.15 20.42 19.13
C ALA A 5 -7.68 20.48 19.21
N GLN A 6 -8.40 20.02 18.18
CA GLN A 6 -9.86 19.98 18.12
C GLN A 6 -10.46 18.63 18.57
N LEU A 7 -9.64 17.72 19.11
CA LEU A 7 -10.12 16.40 19.57
C LEU A 7 -11.09 16.50 20.74
N ASP A 8 -10.95 17.51 21.60
CA ASP A 8 -11.86 17.74 22.72
C ASP A 8 -13.27 18.09 22.21
N ASP A 9 -13.36 19.00 21.23
CA ASP A 9 -14.62 19.40 20.59
C ASP A 9 -15.26 18.24 19.82
N PHE A 10 -14.45 17.46 19.10
CA PHE A 10 -14.90 16.22 18.45
C PHE A 10 -15.54 15.25 19.45
N LEU A 11 -14.90 15.04 20.61
CA LEU A 11 -15.41 14.10 21.61
C LEU A 11 -16.68 14.64 22.29
N ALA A 12 -16.75 15.95 22.55
CA ALA A 12 -17.95 16.59 23.07
C ALA A 12 -19.14 16.44 22.11
N HIS A 13 -18.92 16.68 20.81
CA HIS A 13 -19.95 16.52 19.79
C HIS A 13 -20.39 15.05 19.64
N ALA A 14 -19.44 14.10 19.70
CA ALA A 14 -19.76 12.67 19.73
C ALA A 14 -20.61 12.27 20.96
N GLN A 15 -20.34 12.86 22.13
CA GLN A 15 -21.14 12.65 23.34
C GLN A 15 -22.55 13.22 23.19
N PHE A 16 -22.69 14.41 22.58
CA PHE A 16 -23.99 15.00 22.28
C PHE A 16 -24.81 14.08 21.37
N HIS A 17 -24.22 13.58 20.28
CA HIS A 17 -24.87 12.62 19.38
C HIS A 17 -25.30 11.34 20.07
N LYS A 18 -24.46 10.82 20.98
CA LYS A 18 -24.80 9.65 21.79
C LYS A 18 -26.01 9.92 22.68
N GLN A 19 -26.12 11.11 23.28
CA GLN A 19 -27.23 11.47 24.17
C GLN A 19 -28.51 11.80 23.41
N LYS A 20 -28.41 12.55 22.31
CA LYS A 20 -29.56 13.06 21.54
C LYS A 20 -30.11 12.01 20.56
N TYR A 21 -29.23 11.28 19.87
CA TYR A 21 -29.59 10.38 18.78
C TYR A 21 -29.30 8.90 19.07
N GLY A 22 -28.61 8.59 20.17
CA GLY A 22 -28.23 7.21 20.50
C GLY A 22 -27.07 6.67 19.68
N ASP A 23 -26.32 7.55 18.99
CA ASP A 23 -25.20 7.15 18.15
C ASP A 23 -24.07 6.55 19.00
N ASN A 24 -23.44 5.49 18.48
CA ASN A 24 -22.13 5.07 18.95
C ASN A 24 -21.03 5.81 18.17
N LEU A 25 -19.79 5.73 18.65
CA LEU A 25 -18.67 6.46 18.06
C LEU A 25 -18.43 6.13 16.57
N LEU A 26 -18.66 4.89 16.14
CA LEU A 26 -18.46 4.50 14.74
C LEU A 26 -19.55 5.07 13.83
N VAL A 27 -20.81 5.07 14.30
CA VAL A 27 -21.93 5.69 13.59
C VAL A 27 -21.71 7.20 13.47
N PHE A 28 -21.26 7.83 14.55
CA PHE A 28 -20.87 9.24 14.56
C PHE A 28 -19.80 9.54 13.50
N ILE A 29 -18.70 8.77 13.47
CA ILE A 29 -17.65 8.94 12.46
C ILE A 29 -18.21 8.77 11.04
N SER A 30 -19.10 7.78 10.82
CA SER A 30 -19.71 7.57 9.50
C SER A 30 -20.61 8.74 9.07
N LYS A 31 -21.34 9.35 10.02
CA LYS A 31 -22.19 10.53 9.77
C LYS A 31 -21.39 11.82 9.49
N HIS A 32 -20.14 11.91 9.93
CA HIS A 32 -19.33 13.13 9.76
C HIS A 32 -18.23 13.00 8.70
N TYR A 33 -17.75 11.78 8.42
CA TYR A 33 -16.59 11.51 7.55
C TYR A 33 -16.77 10.31 6.61
N GLY A 34 -17.92 9.63 6.63
CA GLY A 34 -18.13 8.38 5.90
C GLY A 34 -19.39 8.35 5.06
N GLU A 35 -19.91 7.14 4.89
CA GLU A 35 -21.04 6.84 4.01
C GLU A 35 -22.32 7.61 4.37
N LEU A 36 -22.54 7.88 5.66
CA LEU A 36 -23.77 8.52 6.14
C LEU A 36 -23.73 10.05 6.10
N LYS A 37 -22.59 10.65 5.70
CA LYS A 37 -22.39 12.12 5.75
C LYS A 37 -23.41 12.92 4.96
N THR A 38 -23.72 12.48 3.75
CA THR A 38 -24.66 13.19 2.87
C THR A 38 -26.07 13.19 3.44
N GLN A 39 -26.53 12.05 3.96
CA GLN A 39 -27.83 11.92 4.60
C GLN A 39 -27.90 12.72 5.90
N HIS A 40 -26.88 12.64 6.74
CA HIS A 40 -26.83 13.38 7.99
C HIS A 40 -26.91 14.91 7.76
N ASN A 41 -26.17 15.43 6.78
CA ASN A 41 -26.23 16.85 6.38
C ASN A 41 -27.60 17.27 5.80
N LEU A 42 -28.36 16.35 5.22
CA LEU A 42 -29.70 16.63 4.70
C LEU A 42 -30.74 16.70 5.83
N GLU A 43 -30.63 15.79 6.80
CA GLU A 43 -31.56 15.63 7.92
C GLU A 43 -31.32 16.67 9.03
N HIS A 44 -30.07 17.07 9.26
CA HIS A 44 -29.65 17.95 10.36
C HIS A 44 -28.89 19.18 9.86
N LYS A 45 -29.59 20.02 9.09
CA LYS A 45 -29.02 21.27 8.54
C LYS A 45 -28.73 22.32 9.59
N GLU A 46 -29.43 22.26 10.71
CA GLU A 46 -29.28 23.15 11.85
C GLU A 46 -27.92 22.97 12.57
N GLU A 47 -27.27 21.81 12.42
CA GLU A 47 -25.98 21.50 13.04
C GLU A 47 -24.79 21.82 12.12
N HIS A 48 -25.04 22.37 10.93
CA HIS A 48 -24.00 22.60 9.91
C HIS A 48 -22.86 23.52 10.39
N GLU A 49 -23.16 24.59 11.14
CA GLU A 49 -22.09 25.48 11.64
C GLU A 49 -21.15 24.73 12.59
N ASP A 50 -21.70 23.89 13.47
CA ASP A 50 -20.92 23.08 14.41
C ASP A 50 -20.07 22.01 13.69
N HIS A 51 -20.49 21.54 12.51
CA HIS A 51 -19.73 20.56 11.72
C HIS A 51 -18.46 21.17 11.08
N GLU A 52 -18.41 22.48 10.84
CA GLU A 52 -17.26 23.15 10.23
C GLU A 52 -16.05 23.20 11.19
N ASP A 53 -16.31 23.25 12.49
CA ASP A 53 -15.27 23.30 13.53
C ASP A 53 -14.71 21.91 13.89
N LEU A 54 -15.27 20.83 13.32
CA LEU A 54 -14.76 19.48 13.54
C LEU A 54 -13.43 19.24 12.79
N PRO A 55 -12.51 18.46 13.39
CA PRO A 55 -11.22 18.16 12.76
C PRO A 55 -11.41 17.41 11.44
N PHE A 56 -10.40 17.46 10.56
CA PHE A 56 -10.37 16.74 9.28
C PHE A 56 -11.45 17.15 8.25
N ASN A 57 -12.12 18.30 8.45
CA ASN A 57 -13.10 18.81 7.48
C ASN A 57 -12.49 19.74 6.41
N HIS A 58 -11.15 19.86 6.37
CA HIS A 58 -10.43 20.59 5.32
C HIS A 58 -10.23 19.72 4.07
N GLN A 59 -10.24 20.34 2.89
CA GLN A 59 -9.96 19.67 1.61
C GLN A 59 -8.50 19.19 1.59
N THR A 60 -8.27 17.98 2.10
CA THR A 60 -6.96 17.34 2.02
C THR A 60 -6.75 16.78 0.61
N CYS A 61 -6.23 17.63 -0.29
CA CYS A 61 -5.26 17.16 -1.28
C CYS A 61 -3.96 16.76 -0.56
N SER A 62 -4.04 15.89 0.44
CA SER A 62 -2.89 15.42 1.19
C SER A 62 -2.44 14.11 0.56
N HIS A 63 -1.55 14.23 -0.41
CA HIS A 63 -0.76 13.11 -0.91
C HIS A 63 0.20 12.70 0.20
N PHE A 64 -0.23 11.82 1.09
CA PHE A 64 0.66 11.21 2.08
C PHE A 64 1.54 10.18 1.36
N SER A 65 2.82 10.49 1.22
CA SER A 65 3.82 9.48 0.84
C SER A 65 4.05 8.58 2.03
N ILE A 66 3.42 7.40 2.03
CA ILE A 66 3.66 6.39 3.05
C ILE A 66 5.02 5.74 2.71
N ALA A 67 6.07 6.18 3.40
CA ALA A 67 7.38 5.55 3.31
C ALA A 67 7.49 4.48 4.40
N PHE A 68 7.76 3.23 3.99
CA PHE A 68 8.09 2.15 4.89
C PHE A 68 9.61 2.00 4.96
N VAL A 69 10.17 2.09 6.16
CA VAL A 69 11.58 1.74 6.41
C VAL A 69 11.60 0.33 6.94
N MET A 70 12.08 -0.62 6.12
CA MET A 70 12.36 -1.96 6.59
C MET A 70 13.61 -1.88 7.48
N CYS A 71 13.44 -1.94 8.81
CA CYS A 71 14.55 -2.23 9.72
C CYS A 71 15.00 -3.67 9.48
N GLY A 72 15.91 -3.86 8.53
CA GLY A 72 16.60 -5.13 8.36
C GLY A 72 17.36 -5.46 9.64
N ALA A 73 17.09 -6.61 10.24
CA ALA A 73 17.97 -7.15 11.25
C ALA A 73 19.20 -7.71 10.53
N ASP A 74 20.40 -7.33 10.99
CA ASP A 74 21.64 -7.96 10.53
C ASP A 74 21.69 -9.40 11.09
N PHE A 75 21.18 -10.37 10.33
CA PHE A 75 21.34 -11.77 10.66
C PHE A 75 22.60 -12.31 9.97
N ALA A 76 23.54 -12.81 10.77
CA ALA A 76 24.67 -13.55 10.24
C ALA A 76 24.17 -14.88 9.66
N VAL A 77 24.08 -14.98 8.33
CA VAL A 77 23.81 -16.25 7.66
C VAL A 77 25.05 -17.13 7.81
N PRO A 78 24.96 -18.30 8.47
CA PRO A 78 26.08 -19.22 8.53
C PRO A 78 26.41 -19.69 7.11
N LYS A 79 27.69 -19.58 6.72
CA LYS A 79 28.15 -20.07 5.42
C LYS A 79 27.93 -21.58 5.37
N THR A 80 27.24 -22.05 4.34
CA THR A 80 27.15 -23.48 4.04
C THR A 80 28.56 -24.02 3.75
N PRO A 81 28.95 -25.18 4.31
CA PRO A 81 30.23 -25.79 3.97
C PRO A 81 30.24 -26.08 2.46
N GLN A 82 31.37 -25.78 1.81
CA GLN A 82 31.58 -26.18 0.42
C GLN A 82 31.54 -27.71 0.33
N VAL A 83 30.56 -28.23 -0.40
CA VAL A 83 30.59 -29.62 -0.85
C VAL A 83 31.63 -29.69 -1.95
N ALA A 84 32.81 -30.23 -1.65
CA ALA A 84 33.76 -30.61 -2.67
C ALA A 84 33.20 -31.86 -3.37
N ASP A 85 32.52 -31.67 -4.50
CA ASP A 85 32.16 -32.79 -5.37
C ASP A 85 33.43 -33.29 -6.04
N THR A 86 34.06 -34.29 -5.43
CA THR A 86 35.30 -34.91 -5.94
C THR A 86 35.01 -35.96 -7.01
N THR A 87 33.73 -36.23 -7.31
CA THR A 87 33.34 -37.22 -8.30
C THR A 87 32.92 -36.55 -9.60
N SER A 88 33.86 -36.45 -10.53
CA SER A 88 33.54 -36.08 -11.92
C SER A 88 32.73 -37.20 -12.57
N ASN A 89 31.42 -37.23 -12.33
CA ASN A 89 30.49 -38.20 -12.94
C ASN A 89 30.10 -37.83 -14.38
N PHE A 90 30.77 -36.84 -14.96
CA PHE A 90 30.56 -36.35 -16.30
C PHE A 90 31.89 -36.35 -17.05
N PHE A 91 31.85 -36.69 -18.34
CA PHE A 91 32.98 -36.60 -19.25
C PHE A 91 32.52 -35.84 -20.51
N TYR A 92 33.36 -34.96 -21.01
CA TYR A 92 33.10 -34.29 -22.29
C TYR A 92 33.43 -35.25 -23.42
N GLN A 93 32.45 -35.54 -24.27
CA GLN A 93 32.68 -36.13 -25.58
C GLN A 93 32.79 -35.01 -26.61
N GLU A 94 33.85 -35.02 -27.40
CA GLU A 94 33.95 -34.16 -28.57
C GLU A 94 32.89 -34.56 -29.58
N SER A 95 31.92 -33.67 -29.76
CA SER A 95 30.82 -33.80 -30.71
C SER A 95 31.06 -32.97 -31.99
N TYR A 96 32.31 -32.62 -32.28
CA TYR A 96 32.62 -31.93 -33.52
C TYR A 96 32.42 -32.89 -34.71
N ARG A 97 31.65 -32.45 -35.68
CA ARG A 97 31.54 -33.05 -37.01
C ARG A 97 32.00 -31.98 -37.98
N GLN A 98 32.89 -32.35 -38.91
CA GLN A 98 33.25 -31.47 -40.01
C GLN A 98 31.99 -31.26 -40.86
N ILE A 99 31.56 -30.02 -41.02
CA ILE A 99 30.43 -29.68 -41.89
C ILE A 99 30.89 -29.93 -43.33
N GLU A 100 30.40 -31.01 -43.96
CA GLU A 100 30.76 -31.36 -45.34
C GLU A 100 30.14 -30.38 -46.36
N ASN A 101 29.05 -29.69 -46.00
CA ASN A 101 28.35 -28.76 -46.88
C ASN A 101 28.11 -27.42 -46.18
N SER A 102 28.86 -26.38 -46.56
CA SER A 102 28.77 -25.02 -46.03
C SER A 102 27.68 -24.15 -46.71
N ASP A 103 26.94 -24.71 -47.67
CA ASP A 103 25.98 -23.97 -48.52
C ASP A 103 24.70 -23.51 -47.79
N ILE A 104 24.52 -23.89 -46.53
CA ILE A 104 23.34 -23.54 -45.72
C ILE A 104 23.35 -22.08 -45.25
N PHE A 105 24.51 -21.40 -45.35
CA PHE A 105 24.69 -20.01 -44.94
C PHE A 105 24.89 -19.07 -46.14
N GLN A 106 24.06 -19.19 -47.18
CA GLN A 106 24.01 -18.17 -48.23
C GLN A 106 23.05 -17.04 -47.83
N PRO A 107 23.46 -15.76 -47.94
CA PRO A 107 22.55 -14.63 -47.69
C PRO A 107 21.39 -14.64 -48.70
N PRO A 108 20.22 -14.08 -48.33
CA PRO A 108 19.09 -13.96 -49.25
C PRO A 108 19.50 -13.23 -50.53
N LYS A 109 19.18 -13.80 -51.69
CA LYS A 109 19.64 -13.26 -52.99
C LYS A 109 18.90 -11.98 -53.43
N THR A 110 17.84 -11.58 -52.72
CA THR A 110 17.09 -10.33 -52.96
C THR A 110 16.31 -9.91 -51.70
N ALA A 111 16.21 -8.60 -51.47
CA ALA A 111 15.41 -7.96 -50.41
C ALA A 111 13.95 -7.74 -50.84
#